data_AF-A0A4R2C888-F1
#
_entry.id   AF-A0A4R2C888-F1
#
_cell.length_a   1.000
_cell.length_b   1.000
_cell.length_c   1.000
_cell.angle_alpha   90.00
_cell.angle_beta   90.00
_cell.angle_gamma   90.00
#
_symmetry.space_group_name_H-M   'P 1'
#
loop_
_entity.id
_entity.type
_entity.pdbx_description
1 polymer ?
#
loop_
_entity_poly.entity_id
_entity_poly.type
_entity_poly.pdbx_seq_one_letter_code
_entity_poly.pdbx_strand_id
1 'polypeptide(L)'
;MARTEFSRATKRAALERSGHRCEAEGTRYGFEPGQRCNCHLSLGVQFDHNVPDQLGGDNSLSNCMAICIQCHKYKTRNDVRQIRKSDRQRDRNSGVIRPAGKLKGAPFPKSAKPERDPNKGLPPLPPRKLYEERP
;
A
#
# COMPACT_ATOMS: atom_id res chain seq x y z
N MET A 1 -18.94 12.58 2.29
CA MET A 1 -19.93 11.71 1.65
C MET A 1 -20.31 10.62 2.62
N ALA A 2 -21.59 10.37 2.81
CA ALA A 2 -22.06 9.25 3.63
C ALA A 2 -21.64 7.93 2.95
N ARG A 3 -21.23 6.93 3.73
CA ARG A 3 -20.89 5.60 3.19
C ARG A 3 -22.11 5.03 2.49
N THR A 4 -21.90 4.52 1.30
CA THR A 4 -22.93 3.78 0.60
C THR A 4 -23.07 2.39 1.23
N GLU A 5 -24.27 2.06 1.70
CA GLU A 5 -24.53 0.77 2.34
C GLU A 5 -24.95 -0.29 1.32
N PHE A 6 -24.54 -1.54 1.56
CA PHE A 6 -25.03 -2.67 0.77
C PHE A 6 -26.53 -2.88 0.95
N SER A 7 -27.20 -3.20 -0.17
CA SER A 7 -28.61 -3.61 -0.14
C SER A 7 -28.81 -4.90 0.66
N ARG A 8 -30.03 -5.12 1.16
CA ARG A 8 -30.39 -6.38 1.84
C ARG A 8 -30.18 -7.61 0.94
N ALA A 9 -30.45 -7.49 -0.36
CA ALA A 9 -30.25 -8.57 -1.32
C ALA A 9 -28.76 -8.91 -1.47
N THR A 10 -27.90 -7.89 -1.59
CA THR A 10 -26.45 -8.06 -1.69
C THR A 10 -25.87 -8.74 -0.44
N LYS A 11 -26.34 -8.35 0.75
CA LYS A 11 -25.93 -8.96 2.02
C LYS A 11 -26.30 -10.45 2.09
N ARG A 12 -27.52 -10.82 1.67
CA ARG A 12 -27.95 -12.23 1.63
C ARG A 12 -27.13 -13.06 0.65
N ALA A 13 -26.93 -12.56 -0.57
CA ALA A 13 -26.15 -13.26 -1.59
C ALA A 13 -24.68 -13.43 -1.18
N ALA A 14 -24.09 -12.45 -0.50
CA ALA A 14 -22.72 -12.57 0.04
C ALA A 14 -22.64 -13.63 1.14
N LEU A 15 -23.64 -13.69 2.03
CA LEU A 15 -23.68 -14.71 3.08
C LEU A 15 -23.84 -16.12 2.52
N GLU A 16 -24.71 -16.29 1.53
CA GLU A 16 -24.93 -17.57 0.84
C GLU A 16 -23.67 -18.03 0.10
N ARG A 17 -23.03 -17.14 -0.67
CA ARG A 17 -21.74 -17.40 -1.32
C ARG A 17 -20.67 -17.84 -0.33
N SER A 18 -20.62 -17.19 0.83
CA SER A 18 -19.62 -17.48 1.86
C SER A 18 -19.82 -18.83 2.56
N GLY A 19 -21.00 -19.47 2.41
CA GLY A 19 -21.35 -20.69 3.12
C GLY A 19 -21.31 -20.53 4.64
N HIS A 20 -21.67 -19.34 5.15
CA HIS A 20 -21.54 -18.94 6.56
C HIS A 20 -20.10 -19.01 7.11
N ARG A 21 -19.07 -18.90 6.26
CA ARG A 21 -17.66 -18.87 6.66
C ARG A 21 -17.01 -17.55 6.28
N CYS A 22 -16.18 -17.02 7.18
CA CYS A 22 -15.44 -15.79 6.97
C CYS A 22 -14.64 -15.82 5.65
N GLU A 23 -14.85 -14.82 4.79
CA GLU A 23 -14.16 -14.62 3.50
C GLU A 23 -12.84 -13.85 3.62
N ALA A 24 -12.40 -13.50 4.83
CA ALA A 24 -11.16 -12.77 5.04
C ALA A 24 -9.93 -13.63 4.70
N GLU A 25 -9.07 -13.12 3.81
CA GLU A 25 -7.86 -13.79 3.34
C GLU A 25 -6.62 -12.89 3.25
N GLY A 26 -5.46 -13.49 3.50
CA GLY A 26 -4.15 -12.88 3.26
C GLY A 26 -3.74 -11.79 4.25
N THR A 27 -2.67 -11.09 3.87
CA THR A 27 -1.97 -10.10 4.70
C THR A 27 -2.83 -8.89 5.07
N ARG A 28 -3.87 -8.60 4.28
CA ARG A 28 -4.85 -7.52 4.56
C ARG A 28 -5.55 -7.71 5.91
N TYR A 29 -5.71 -8.95 6.36
CA TYR A 29 -6.34 -9.31 7.62
C TYR A 29 -5.35 -9.81 8.69
N GLY A 30 -4.05 -9.75 8.41
CA GLY A 30 -3.00 -10.20 9.33
C GLY A 30 -2.71 -11.71 9.24
N PHE A 31 -3.12 -12.37 8.16
CA PHE A 31 -2.79 -13.75 7.86
C PHE A 31 -1.63 -13.85 6.87
N GLU A 32 -1.04 -15.04 6.75
CA GLU A 32 -0.06 -15.32 5.70
C GLU A 32 -0.70 -15.24 4.30
N PRO A 33 0.07 -14.96 3.24
CA PRO A 33 -0.42 -14.99 1.87
C PRO A 33 -1.10 -16.32 1.55
N GLY A 34 -2.35 -16.27 1.06
CA GLY A 34 -3.14 -17.47 0.74
C GLY A 34 -3.85 -18.12 1.93
N GLN A 35 -3.65 -17.64 3.16
CA GLN A 35 -4.36 -18.13 4.33
C GLN A 35 -5.72 -17.42 4.48
N ARG A 36 -6.78 -18.21 4.66
CA ARG A 36 -8.15 -17.74 4.91
C ARG A 36 -8.58 -18.03 6.35
N CYS A 37 -9.35 -17.13 6.95
CA CYS A 37 -9.83 -17.28 8.33
C CYS A 37 -10.75 -18.51 8.51
N ASN A 38 -11.69 -18.77 7.58
CA ASN A 38 -12.61 -19.91 7.59
C ASN A 38 -13.50 -20.09 8.84
N CYS A 39 -13.50 -19.13 9.77
CA CYS A 39 -14.30 -19.13 10.98
C CYS A 39 -15.81 -19.09 10.64
N HIS A 40 -16.61 -19.83 11.41
CA HIS A 40 -18.06 -19.85 11.26
C HIS A 40 -18.68 -18.53 11.72
N LEU A 41 -19.60 -17.98 10.93
CA LEU A 41 -20.19 -16.65 11.15
C LEU A 41 -21.40 -16.65 12.10
N SER A 42 -21.63 -17.72 12.86
CA SER A 42 -22.76 -17.84 13.81
C SER A 42 -22.71 -16.80 14.93
N LEU A 43 -21.52 -16.40 15.37
CA LEU A 43 -21.33 -15.42 16.43
C LEU A 43 -21.61 -13.97 15.98
N GLY A 44 -21.67 -13.74 14.67
CA GLY A 44 -21.90 -12.42 14.09
C GLY A 44 -21.15 -12.23 12.77
N VAL A 45 -21.89 -11.81 11.76
CA VAL A 45 -21.36 -11.43 10.43
C VAL A 45 -21.32 -9.91 10.29
N GLN A 46 -20.23 -9.42 9.73
CA GLN A 46 -20.11 -8.05 9.25
C GLN A 46 -19.95 -8.08 7.73
N PHE A 47 -20.75 -7.26 7.04
CA PHE A 47 -20.67 -7.09 5.60
C PHE A 47 -19.84 -5.84 5.31
N ASP A 48 -18.69 -6.03 4.66
CA ASP A 48 -17.71 -4.96 4.50
C ASP A 48 -17.15 -4.94 3.08
N HIS A 49 -16.77 -3.75 2.59
CA HIS A 49 -16.31 -3.51 1.23
C HIS A 49 -14.86 -3.93 1.06
N ASN A 50 -14.54 -4.84 0.15
CA ASN A 50 -13.16 -5.24 -0.13
C ASN A 50 -12.26 -4.05 -0.48
N VAL A 51 -12.77 -3.15 -1.32
CA VAL A 51 -12.21 -1.81 -1.51
C VAL A 51 -13.13 -0.82 -0.79
N PRO A 52 -12.65 -0.05 0.20
CA PRO A 52 -13.48 0.94 0.87
C PRO A 52 -14.09 1.96 -0.10
N ASP A 53 -15.36 2.31 0.12
CA ASP A 53 -16.11 3.33 -0.66
C ASP A 53 -15.32 4.66 -0.79
N GLN A 54 -14.67 5.12 0.29
CA GLN A 54 -13.85 6.34 0.26
C GLN A 54 -12.62 6.27 -0.66
N LEU A 55 -12.20 5.07 -1.03
CA LEU A 55 -11.11 4.81 -1.97
C LEU A 55 -11.63 4.42 -3.36
N GLY A 56 -12.94 4.59 -3.63
CA GLY A 56 -13.57 4.30 -4.91
C GLY A 56 -14.19 2.90 -5.02
N GLY A 57 -14.47 2.24 -3.89
CA GLY A 57 -15.16 0.96 -3.87
C GLY A 57 -16.63 1.06 -4.27
N ASP A 58 -17.15 0.02 -4.91
CA ASP A 58 -18.54 -0.10 -5.35
C ASP A 58 -19.40 -0.95 -4.41
N ASN A 59 -20.72 -0.87 -4.52
CA ASN A 59 -21.65 -1.68 -3.69
C ASN A 59 -22.09 -2.98 -4.36
N SER A 60 -21.32 -3.46 -5.32
CA SER A 60 -21.59 -4.71 -6.01
C SER A 60 -21.42 -5.91 -5.08
N LEU A 61 -21.98 -7.04 -5.49
CA LEU A 61 -21.83 -8.30 -4.79
C LEU A 61 -20.36 -8.76 -4.72
N SER A 62 -19.54 -8.44 -5.73
CA SER A 62 -18.11 -8.78 -5.75
C SER A 62 -17.31 -8.00 -4.73
N ASN A 63 -17.73 -6.79 -4.36
CA ASN A 63 -17.05 -6.00 -3.34
C ASN A 63 -17.59 -6.26 -1.91
N CYS A 64 -18.80 -6.80 -1.78
CA CYS A 64 -19.38 -7.18 -0.50
C CYS A 64 -18.76 -8.48 0.02
N MET A 65 -18.06 -8.44 1.16
CA MET A 65 -17.53 -9.64 1.82
C MET A 65 -18.22 -9.91 3.15
N ALA A 66 -18.46 -11.19 3.43
CA ALA A 66 -18.96 -11.65 4.73
C ALA A 66 -17.77 -12.02 5.64
N ILE A 67 -17.50 -11.20 6.65
CA ILE A 67 -16.34 -11.39 7.55
C ILE A 67 -16.76 -11.44 9.02
N CYS A 68 -15.94 -12.11 9.83
CA CYS A 68 -16.14 -12.16 11.27
C CYS A 68 -15.76 -10.82 11.93
N ILE A 69 -16.24 -10.60 13.15
CA ILE A 69 -16.03 -9.35 13.90
C ILE A 69 -14.53 -9.04 14.10
N GLN A 70 -13.70 -10.06 14.33
CA GLN A 70 -12.26 -9.88 14.56
C GLN A 70 -11.54 -9.43 13.28
N CYS A 71 -11.79 -10.11 12.16
CA CYS A 71 -11.23 -9.73 10.85
C CYS A 71 -11.72 -8.33 10.44
N HIS A 72 -12.99 -8.01 10.69
CA HIS A 72 -13.54 -6.68 10.45
C HIS A 72 -12.81 -5.59 11.25
N LYS A 73 -12.57 -5.81 12.56
CA LYS A 73 -11.81 -4.87 13.39
C LYS A 73 -10.39 -4.64 12.87
N TYR A 74 -9.69 -5.72 12.48
CA TYR A 74 -8.34 -5.62 11.93
C TYR A 74 -8.33 -4.80 10.64
N LYS A 75 -9.22 -5.13 9.72
CA LYS A 75 -9.35 -4.42 8.44
C LYS A 75 -9.72 -2.96 8.63
N THR A 76 -10.73 -2.66 9.46
CA THR A 76 -11.18 -1.29 9.76
C THR A 76 -10.00 -0.41 10.21
N ARG A 77 -9.13 -0.92 11.08
CA ARG A 77 -7.95 -0.18 11.55
C ARG A 77 -6.99 0.17 10.40
N ASN A 78 -6.76 -0.77 9.49
CA ASN A 78 -5.87 -0.57 8.34
C ASN A 78 -6.50 0.38 7.31
N ASP A 79 -7.79 0.22 7.02
CA ASP A 79 -8.51 1.05 6.06
C ASP A 79 -8.59 2.50 6.52
N VAL A 80 -8.91 2.74 7.80
CA VAL A 80 -8.91 4.11 8.37
C VAL A 80 -7.55 4.77 8.22
N ARG A 81 -6.45 4.02 8.39
CA ARG A 81 -5.09 4.54 8.16
C ARG A 81 -4.87 4.92 6.69
N GLN A 82 -5.30 4.09 5.75
CA GLN A 82 -5.15 4.35 4.32
C GLN A 82 -6.03 5.51 3.84
N ILE A 83 -7.30 5.55 4.26
CA ILE A 83 -8.25 6.63 3.94
C ILE A 83 -7.68 7.97 4.42
N ARG A 84 -7.25 8.07 5.69
CA ARG A 84 -6.65 9.30 6.22
C ARG A 84 -5.37 9.70 5.48
N LYS A 85 -4.61 8.75 4.94
CA LYS A 85 -3.43 9.05 4.11
C LYS A 85 -3.86 9.63 2.76
N SER A 86 -4.86 9.02 2.12
CA SER A 86 -5.45 9.49 0.86
C SER A 86 -6.02 10.90 1.03
N ASP A 87 -6.76 11.16 2.10
CA ASP A 87 -7.30 12.49 2.40
C ASP A 87 -6.19 13.54 2.54
N ARG A 88 -5.14 13.24 3.32
CA ARG A 88 -3.97 14.15 3.42
C ARG A 88 -3.27 14.39 2.09
N GLN A 89 -3.24 13.41 1.19
CA GLN A 89 -2.67 13.58 -0.14
C GLN A 89 -3.58 14.45 -1.01
N ARG A 90 -4.89 14.23 -0.95
CA ARG A 90 -5.90 15.05 -1.63
C ARG A 90 -5.84 16.50 -1.17
N ASP A 91 -5.72 16.75 0.14
CA ASP A 91 -5.65 18.10 0.71
C ASP A 91 -4.38 18.85 0.28
N ARG A 92 -3.25 18.15 0.16
CA ARG A 92 -2.00 18.72 -0.37
C ARG A 92 -2.11 19.03 -1.86
N ASN A 93 -2.72 18.13 -2.64
CA ASN A 93 -2.83 18.28 -4.09
C ASN A 93 -3.83 19.39 -4.47
N SER A 94 -4.93 19.50 -3.73
CA SER A 94 -5.94 20.55 -3.91
C SER A 94 -5.49 21.93 -3.39
N GLY A 95 -4.39 21.99 -2.64
CA GLY A 95 -3.90 23.23 -2.04
C GLY A 95 -4.69 23.72 -0.83
N VAL A 96 -5.67 22.94 -0.35
CA VAL A 96 -6.42 23.20 0.89
C VAL A 96 -5.45 23.35 2.06
N ILE A 97 -4.41 22.50 2.11
CA ILE A 97 -3.32 22.62 3.08
C ILE A 97 -2.07 23.12 2.35
N ARG A 98 -1.62 24.33 2.72
CA ARG A 98 -0.34 24.85 2.23
C ARG A 98 0.80 24.00 2.77
N PRO A 99 1.76 23.59 1.92
CA PRO A 99 2.93 22.85 2.40
C PRO A 99 3.71 23.72 3.40
N ALA A 100 4.22 23.09 4.45
CA ALA A 100 5.14 23.76 5.37
C ALA A 100 6.31 24.34 4.54
N GLY A 101 6.60 25.62 4.75
CA GLY A 101 7.66 26.32 4.02
C GLY A 101 9.01 25.62 4.18
N LYS A 102 9.93 25.88 3.25
CA LYS A 102 11.31 25.39 3.36
C LYS A 102 11.90 25.87 4.68
N LEU A 103 12.54 24.96 5.43
CA LEU A 103 13.27 25.30 6.64
C LEU A 103 14.36 26.32 6.28
N LYS A 104 14.33 27.50 6.92
CA LYS A 104 15.35 28.56 6.75
C LYS A 104 16.57 28.28 7.65
N GLY A 105 17.02 27.03 7.72
CA GLY A 105 18.16 26.60 8.53
C GLY A 105 19.47 26.65 7.76
N ALA A 106 20.59 26.66 8.49
CA ALA A 106 21.91 26.49 7.88
C ALA A 106 22.00 25.14 7.16
N PRO A 107 22.65 25.07 5.97
CA PRO A 107 22.87 23.81 5.29
C PRO A 107 23.72 22.88 6.16
N PHE A 108 23.51 21.56 6.02
CA PHE A 108 24.42 20.57 6.61
C PHE A 108 25.86 20.84 6.14
N PRO A 109 26.88 20.64 7.01
CA PRO A 109 28.27 20.87 6.66
C PRO A 109 28.63 20.01 5.45
N LYS A 110 29.17 20.63 4.39
CA LYS A 110 29.64 19.91 3.22
C LYS A 110 30.92 19.17 3.61
N SER A 111 30.92 17.84 3.51
CA SER A 111 32.16 17.07 3.56
C SER A 111 33.04 17.46 2.37
N ALA A 112 34.36 17.57 2.58
CA ALA A 112 35.30 17.77 1.50
C ALA A 112 35.10 16.65 0.45
N LYS A 113 34.97 17.03 -0.83
CA LYS A 113 34.93 16.04 -1.90
C LYS A 113 36.27 15.29 -1.89
N PRO A 114 36.28 13.95 -1.82
CA PRO A 114 37.53 13.23 -1.95
C PRO A 114 38.10 13.50 -3.35
N GLU A 115 39.41 13.72 -3.41
CA GLU A 115 40.15 13.81 -4.66
C GLU A 115 40.08 12.44 -5.34
N ARG A 116 39.14 12.29 -6.27
CA ARG A 116 38.99 11.09 -7.08
C ARG A 116 40.04 11.17 -8.19
N ASP A 117 41.26 10.75 -7.89
CA ASP A 117 42.20 10.37 -8.93
C ASP A 117 41.93 8.89 -9.28
N PRO A 118 41.33 8.61 -10.46
CA PRO A 118 41.00 7.25 -10.88
C PRO A 118 42.25 6.38 -11.12
N ASN A 119 43.45 6.98 -11.17
CA ASN A 119 44.72 6.30 -11.40
C ASN A 119 45.61 6.25 -10.14
N LYS A 120 45.12 6.72 -8.98
CA LYS A 120 45.89 6.74 -7.74
C LYS A 120 46.19 5.31 -7.28
N GLY A 121 47.46 4.93 -7.36
CA GLY A 121 47.94 3.59 -6.97
C GLY A 121 47.89 2.53 -8.08
N LEU A 122 47.49 2.90 -9.30
CA LEU A 122 47.63 2.02 -10.46
C LEU A 122 48.96 2.29 -11.19
N PRO A 123 49.64 1.25 -11.70
CA PRO A 123 50.78 1.45 -12.58
C PRO A 123 50.34 2.16 -13.87
N PRO A 124 51.23 2.96 -14.50
CA PRO A 124 50.91 3.62 -15.76
C PRO A 124 50.50 2.58 -16.80
N LEU A 125 49.39 2.84 -17.51
CA LEU A 125 48.93 1.95 -18.56
C LEU A 125 50.02 1.81 -19.64
N PRO A 126 50.27 0.58 -20.14
CA PRO A 126 51.26 0.38 -21.19
C PRO A 126 50.85 1.18 -22.44
N PRO A 127 51.82 1.74 -23.18
CA PRO A 127 51.53 2.47 -24.40
C PRO A 127 50.84 1.56 -25.39
N ARG A 128 49.66 1.99 -25.87
CA ARG A 128 48.87 1.25 -26.85
C ARG A 128 49.61 1.26 -28.19
N LYS A 129 50.18 0.11 -28.59
CA LYS A 129 50.75 -0.06 -29.93
C LYS A 129 49.61 -0.07 -30.94
N LEU A 130 49.52 0.97 -31.77
CA LEU A 130 48.45 1.12 -32.77
C LEU A 130 48.71 0.32 -34.05
N TYR A 131 49.90 -0.24 -34.24
CA TYR A 131 50.26 -1.05 -35.41
C TYR A 131 51.24 -2.17 -35.01
N GLU A 132 50.95 -3.38 -35.49
CA GLU A 132 51.85 -4.55 -35.45
C GLU A 132 52.00 -5.05 -36.88
N GLU A 133 53.21 -4.98 -37.44
CA GLU A 133 53.51 -5.65 -38.70
C GLU A 133 53.57 -7.15 -38.45
N ARG A 134 52.60 -7.89 -39.01
CA ARG A 134 52.65 -9.34 -39.04
C ARG A 134 53.49 -9.80 -40.24
N PRO A 135 54.47 -10.71 -40.05
CA PRO A 135 55.23 -11.32 -41.13
C PRO A 135 54.39 -12.30 -41.96
#